data_AF-E3TD64-F1
#
_entry.id   AF-E3TD64-F1
#
_cell.length_a   1.000
_cell.length_b   1.000
_cell.length_c   1.000
_cell.angle_alpha   90.00
_cell.angle_beta   90.00
_cell.angle_gamma   90.00
#
_symmetry.space_group_name_H-M   'P 1'
#
loop_
_entity.id
_entity.type
_entity.pdbx_description
1 polymer ?
#
loop_
_entity_poly.entity_id
_entity_poly.type
_entity_poly.pdbx_seq_one_letter_code
_entity_poly.pdbx_strand_id
1 'polypeptide(L)'
;MASLFKKKTVDDVIKEQNKELRGTQRQITRDRSALEKQEKQLEMEIKKMAKSGNKDACKILAKQLVQLRKQKTRTYAVSSKVTSMSTQTKLMHSQMKMAGAMGATAKTMQAVNKKMDPQKTLQTMQNFQKENAKMEMTEEMMNDTLDDIFEDSGDEEESHDIVNQVLDEIGIEISGKMAHAPSANRTKPAAAASTSKADGISDEEIERQLKALGVD
;
A
#
# COMPACT_ATOMS: atom_id res chain seq x y z
N MET A 1 15.94 -18.02 -46.59
CA MET A 1 16.22 -18.66 -45.29
C MET A 1 17.54 -18.12 -44.71
N ALA A 2 17.64 -16.83 -44.40
CA ALA A 2 18.88 -16.24 -43.88
C ALA A 2 18.59 -15.15 -42.84
N SER A 3 18.14 -15.55 -41.64
CA SER A 3 18.13 -14.65 -40.47
C SER A 3 17.91 -15.39 -39.14
N LEU A 4 18.47 -16.59 -38.95
CA LEU A 4 18.39 -17.30 -37.66
C LEU A 4 19.62 -17.09 -36.73
N PHE A 5 20.65 -16.36 -37.17
CA PHE A 5 21.90 -16.17 -36.41
C PHE A 5 22.41 -14.72 -36.39
N LYS A 6 21.52 -13.72 -36.26
CA LYS A 6 21.98 -12.36 -35.89
C LYS A 6 22.23 -12.33 -34.39
N LYS A 7 23.47 -12.03 -33.97
CA LYS A 7 23.78 -11.73 -32.56
C LYS A 7 22.83 -10.62 -32.11
N LYS A 8 22.13 -10.83 -30.99
CA LYS A 8 21.20 -9.84 -30.44
C LYS A 8 21.92 -8.50 -30.32
N THR A 9 21.36 -7.47 -30.93
CA THR A 9 21.86 -6.12 -30.73
C THR A 9 21.46 -5.65 -29.33
N VAL A 10 22.14 -4.64 -28.79
CA VAL A 10 21.78 -4.14 -27.45
C VAL A 10 20.34 -3.60 -27.43
N ASP A 11 19.87 -3.03 -28.55
CA ASP A 11 18.47 -2.64 -28.73
C ASP A 11 17.50 -3.82 -28.65
N ASP A 12 17.87 -5.00 -29.16
CA ASP A 12 17.03 -6.21 -29.08
C ASP A 12 16.96 -6.72 -27.64
N VAL A 13 18.07 -6.69 -26.90
CA VAL A 13 18.13 -7.08 -25.48
C VAL A 13 17.25 -6.15 -24.63
N ILE A 14 17.34 -4.84 -24.84
CA ILE A 14 16.53 -3.85 -24.13
C ILE A 14 15.03 -4.02 -24.43
N LYS A 15 14.66 -4.34 -25.67
CA LYS A 15 13.25 -4.61 -26.05
C LYS A 15 12.72 -5.88 -25.38
N GLU A 16 13.54 -6.92 -25.33
CA GLU A 16 13.20 -8.19 -24.66
C GLU A 16 13.03 -7.98 -23.16
N GLN A 17 13.95 -7.28 -22.50
CA GLN A 17 13.84 -6.90 -21.09
C GLN A 17 12.57 -6.08 -20.81
N ASN A 18 12.25 -5.08 -21.65
CA ASN A 18 10.99 -4.34 -21.50
C ASN A 18 9.75 -5.22 -21.65
N LYS A 19 9.78 -6.23 -22.54
CA LYS A 19 8.68 -7.18 -22.72
C LYS A 19 8.53 -8.07 -21.49
N GLU A 20 9.64 -8.55 -20.95
CA GLU A 20 9.67 -9.36 -19.73
C GLU A 20 9.16 -8.58 -18.51
N LEU A 21 9.66 -7.36 -18.29
CA LEU A 21 9.18 -6.47 -17.21
C LEU A 21 7.68 -6.20 -17.29
N ARG A 22 7.13 -5.99 -18.51
CA ARG A 22 5.68 -5.86 -18.71
C ARG A 22 4.92 -7.16 -18.39
N GLY A 23 5.51 -8.31 -18.68
CA GLY A 23 4.97 -9.61 -18.29
C GLY A 23 4.91 -9.78 -16.78
N THR A 24 6.03 -9.50 -16.10
CA THR A 24 6.15 -9.53 -14.64
C THR A 24 5.16 -8.59 -13.98
N GLN A 25 4.98 -7.36 -14.49
CA GLN A 25 4.00 -6.41 -13.97
C GLN A 25 2.57 -6.98 -14.01
N ARG A 26 2.18 -7.63 -15.11
CA ARG A 26 0.86 -8.29 -15.23
C ARG A 26 0.74 -9.48 -14.29
N GLN A 27 1.82 -10.24 -14.12
CA GLN A 27 1.83 -11.38 -13.21
C GLN A 27 1.61 -10.91 -11.77
N ILE A 28 2.31 -9.86 -11.32
CA ILE A 28 2.11 -9.24 -10.00
C ILE A 28 0.66 -8.81 -9.81
N THR A 29 0.03 -8.21 -10.82
CA THR A 29 -1.41 -7.84 -10.74
C THR A 29 -2.32 -9.06 -10.59
N ARG A 30 -2.03 -10.17 -11.29
CA ARG A 30 -2.80 -11.41 -11.15
C ARG A 30 -2.61 -12.05 -9.78
N ASP A 31 -1.37 -12.11 -9.31
CA ASP A 31 -1.03 -12.67 -8.00
C ASP A 31 -1.72 -11.86 -6.89
N ARG A 32 -1.76 -10.53 -7.00
CA ARG A 32 -2.53 -9.68 -6.08
C ARG A 32 -4.02 -10.05 -6.05
N SER A 33 -4.64 -10.24 -7.21
CA SER A 33 -6.06 -10.66 -7.28
C SER A 33 -6.28 -12.06 -6.69
N ALA A 34 -5.31 -12.96 -6.82
CA ALA A 34 -5.37 -14.29 -6.18
C ALA A 34 -5.26 -14.17 -4.65
N LEU A 35 -4.34 -13.35 -4.14
CA LEU A 35 -4.21 -13.06 -2.71
C LEU A 35 -5.50 -12.44 -2.13
N GLU A 36 -6.14 -11.52 -2.85
CA GLU A 36 -7.44 -10.94 -2.44
C GLU A 36 -8.56 -11.97 -2.32
N LYS A 37 -8.57 -12.99 -3.18
CA LYS A 37 -9.54 -14.09 -3.10
C LYS A 37 -9.26 -14.98 -1.90
N GLN A 38 -7.99 -15.30 -1.66
CA GLN A 38 -7.56 -16.07 -0.49
C GLN A 38 -7.85 -15.32 0.83
N GLU A 39 -7.69 -14.00 0.84
CA GLU A 39 -8.01 -13.14 1.98
C GLU A 39 -9.49 -13.27 2.36
N LYS A 40 -10.39 -13.14 1.39
CA LYS A 40 -11.84 -13.33 1.60
C LYS A 40 -12.19 -14.74 2.06
N GLN A 41 -11.49 -15.77 1.57
CA GLN A 41 -11.69 -17.15 2.00
C GLN A 41 -11.29 -17.34 3.46
N LEU A 42 -10.11 -16.85 3.86
CA LEU A 42 -9.64 -16.88 5.25
C LEU A 42 -10.57 -16.11 6.18
N GLU A 43 -11.08 -14.94 5.77
CA GLU A 43 -12.06 -14.18 6.57
C GLU A 43 -13.34 -15.00 6.82
N MET A 44 -13.84 -15.72 5.81
CA MET A 44 -15.02 -16.59 5.98
C MET A 44 -14.72 -17.79 6.89
N GLU A 45 -13.53 -18.38 6.79
CA GLU A 45 -13.12 -19.49 7.64
C GLU A 45 -12.93 -19.05 9.10
N ILE A 46 -12.28 -17.90 9.34
CA ILE A 46 -12.15 -17.28 10.66
C ILE A 46 -13.54 -17.02 11.24
N LYS A 47 -14.49 -16.49 10.44
CA LYS A 47 -15.90 -16.32 10.85
C LYS A 47 -16.54 -17.61 11.32
N LYS A 48 -16.32 -18.70 10.58
CA LYS A 48 -16.88 -20.00 10.91
C LYS A 48 -16.27 -20.56 12.20
N MET A 49 -14.95 -20.52 12.34
CA MET A 49 -14.24 -21.05 13.51
C MET A 49 -14.52 -20.23 14.77
N ALA A 50 -14.68 -18.92 14.65
CA ALA A 50 -15.02 -18.03 15.77
C ALA A 50 -16.42 -18.34 16.31
N LYS A 51 -17.40 -18.57 15.41
CA LYS A 51 -18.75 -19.00 15.80
C LYS A 51 -18.77 -20.37 16.46
N SER A 52 -17.88 -21.28 16.05
CA SER A 52 -17.71 -22.59 16.69
C SER A 52 -16.97 -22.54 18.03
N GLY A 53 -16.45 -21.38 18.44
CA GLY A 53 -15.71 -21.21 19.70
C GLY A 53 -14.31 -21.82 19.69
N ASN A 54 -13.79 -22.25 18.54
CA ASN A 54 -12.46 -22.85 18.44
C ASN A 54 -11.38 -21.76 18.36
N LYS A 55 -10.95 -21.30 19.54
CA LYS A 55 -9.97 -20.21 19.68
C LYS A 55 -8.61 -20.53 19.08
N ASP A 56 -8.14 -21.78 19.19
CA ASP A 56 -6.82 -22.17 18.70
C ASP A 56 -6.76 -22.14 17.17
N ALA A 57 -7.80 -22.66 16.50
CA ALA A 57 -7.91 -22.56 15.05
C ALA A 57 -8.06 -21.12 14.57
N CYS A 58 -8.84 -20.28 15.28
CA CYS A 58 -8.92 -18.85 14.99
C CYS A 58 -7.56 -18.16 15.09
N LYS A 59 -6.75 -18.50 16.09
CA LYS A 59 -5.41 -17.92 16.28
C LYS A 59 -4.49 -18.21 15.09
N ILE A 60 -4.48 -19.46 14.63
CA ILE A 60 -3.67 -19.87 13.48
C ILE A 60 -4.14 -19.16 12.20
N LEU A 61 -5.44 -19.17 11.93
CA LEU A 61 -6.02 -18.55 10.74
C LEU A 61 -5.86 -17.02 10.74
N ALA A 62 -5.98 -16.37 11.91
CA ALA A 62 -5.75 -14.93 12.04
C ALA A 62 -4.29 -14.56 11.75
N LYS A 63 -3.31 -15.33 12.27
CA LYS A 63 -1.89 -15.14 11.92
C LYS A 63 -1.66 -15.29 10.41
N GLN A 64 -2.31 -16.28 9.80
CA GLN A 64 -2.25 -16.47 8.35
C GLN A 64 -2.86 -15.30 7.58
N LEU A 65 -3.99 -14.74 8.03
CA LEU A 65 -4.63 -13.57 7.42
C LEU A 65 -3.72 -12.34 7.47
N VAL A 66 -3.11 -12.06 8.62
CA VAL A 66 -2.15 -10.95 8.76
C VAL A 66 -0.96 -11.12 7.83
N GLN A 67 -0.39 -12.33 7.77
CA GLN A 67 0.72 -12.62 6.86
C GLN A 67 0.31 -12.46 5.39
N LEU A 68 -0.90 -12.89 5.02
CA LEU A 68 -1.43 -12.71 3.67
C LEU A 68 -1.64 -11.24 3.32
N ARG A 69 -2.15 -10.42 4.26
CA ARG A 69 -2.27 -8.97 4.10
C ARG A 69 -0.91 -8.30 3.93
N LYS A 70 0.10 -8.68 4.73
CA LYS A 70 1.49 -8.22 4.56
C LYS A 70 2.04 -8.59 3.18
N GLN A 71 1.83 -9.82 2.71
CA GLN A 71 2.23 -10.25 1.37
C GLN A 71 1.54 -9.44 0.26
N LYS A 72 0.23 -9.21 0.40
CA LYS A 72 -0.54 -8.35 -0.53
C LYS A 72 0.02 -6.93 -0.55
N THR A 73 0.30 -6.31 0.59
CA THR A 73 0.94 -4.98 0.66
C THR A 73 2.32 -4.99 0.00
N ARG A 74 3.14 -6.00 0.25
CA ARG A 74 4.46 -6.18 -0.38
C ARG A 74 4.38 -6.23 -1.91
N THR A 75 3.29 -6.75 -2.50
CA THR A 75 3.12 -6.72 -3.96
C THR A 75 3.05 -5.30 -4.54
N TYR A 76 2.64 -4.29 -3.78
CA TYR A 76 2.63 -2.89 -4.25
C TYR A 76 4.06 -2.35 -4.37
N ALA A 77 4.90 -2.60 -3.36
CA ALA A 77 6.29 -2.22 -3.41
C ALA A 77 7.06 -2.96 -4.52
N VAL A 78 6.81 -4.27 -4.70
CA VAL A 78 7.40 -5.04 -5.81
C VAL A 78 6.93 -4.50 -7.17
N SER A 79 5.65 -4.15 -7.32
CA SER A 79 5.12 -3.50 -8.53
C SER A 79 5.80 -2.16 -8.82
N SER A 80 6.04 -1.36 -7.78
CA SER A 80 6.76 -0.09 -7.90
C SER A 80 8.20 -0.32 -8.38
N LYS A 81 8.90 -1.28 -7.77
CA LYS A 81 10.28 -1.64 -8.14
C LYS A 81 10.39 -2.08 -9.60
N VAL A 82 9.46 -2.93 -10.08
CA VAL A 82 9.41 -3.33 -11.50
C VAL A 82 9.15 -2.14 -12.43
N THR A 83 8.29 -1.20 -12.02
CA THR A 83 8.01 0.02 -12.78
C THR A 83 9.22 0.94 -12.84
N SER A 84 9.96 1.08 -11.73
CA SER A 84 11.23 1.82 -11.67
C SER A 84 12.26 1.20 -12.61
N MET A 85 12.47 -0.13 -12.55
CA MET A 85 13.36 -0.84 -13.47
C MET A 85 12.98 -0.66 -14.94
N SER A 86 11.68 -0.64 -15.27
CA SER A 86 11.24 -0.36 -16.64
C SER A 86 11.58 1.08 -17.06
N THR A 87 11.53 2.03 -16.14
CA THR A 87 11.90 3.43 -16.40
C THR A 87 13.42 3.57 -16.56
N GLN A 88 14.21 2.95 -15.69
CA GLN A 88 15.66 2.89 -15.79
C GLN A 88 16.11 2.23 -17.10
N THR A 89 15.44 1.15 -17.53
CA THR A 89 15.70 0.49 -18.83
C THR A 89 15.39 1.42 -20.01
N LYS A 90 14.31 2.20 -19.95
CA LYS A 90 14.00 3.22 -20.99
C LYS A 90 15.04 4.35 -21.00
N LEU A 91 15.50 4.80 -19.83
CA LEU A 91 16.57 5.78 -19.72
C LEU A 91 17.85 5.24 -20.36
N MET A 92 18.25 4.01 -20.02
CA MET A 92 19.40 3.33 -20.60
C MET A 92 19.29 3.23 -22.13
N HIS A 93 18.12 2.90 -22.66
CA HIS A 93 17.87 2.88 -24.11
C HIS A 93 18.03 4.25 -24.77
N SER A 94 17.50 5.31 -24.13
CA SER A 94 17.66 6.69 -24.60
C SER A 94 19.14 7.09 -24.56
N GLN A 95 19.85 6.77 -23.48
CA GLN A 95 21.26 7.05 -23.30
C GLN A 95 22.11 6.32 -24.34
N MET A 96 21.79 5.06 -24.67
CA MET A 96 22.50 4.32 -25.72
C MET A 96 22.26 4.90 -27.12
N LYS A 97 21.04 5.33 -27.43
CA LYS A 97 20.75 6.03 -28.68
C LYS A 97 21.48 7.37 -28.75
N MET A 98 21.50 8.11 -27.65
CA MET A 98 22.25 9.35 -27.53
C MET A 98 23.75 9.09 -27.67
N ALA A 99 24.31 8.04 -27.07
CA ALA A 99 25.70 7.65 -27.22
C ALA A 99 26.04 7.22 -28.66
N GLY A 100 25.14 6.52 -29.34
CA GLY A 100 25.28 6.17 -30.75
C GLY A 100 25.26 7.42 -31.65
N ALA A 101 24.33 8.34 -31.39
CA ALA A 101 24.24 9.62 -32.09
C ALA A 101 25.45 10.51 -31.79
N MET A 102 25.88 10.60 -30.52
CA MET A 102 27.09 11.28 -30.09
C MET A 102 28.35 10.63 -30.63
N GLY A 103 28.39 9.32 -30.88
CA GLY A 103 29.51 8.66 -31.54
C GLY A 103 29.60 9.03 -33.03
N ALA A 104 28.45 9.12 -33.70
CA ALA A 104 28.37 9.61 -35.08
C ALA A 104 28.72 11.12 -35.15
N THR A 105 28.14 11.91 -34.25
CA THR A 105 28.42 13.34 -34.09
C THR A 105 29.84 13.58 -33.62
N ALA A 106 30.45 12.74 -32.80
CA ALA A 106 31.85 12.86 -32.37
C ALA A 106 32.79 12.53 -33.52
N LYS A 107 32.44 11.62 -34.42
CA LYS A 107 33.22 11.42 -35.67
C LYS A 107 33.17 12.67 -36.56
N THR A 108 32.00 13.28 -36.76
CA THR A 108 31.90 14.55 -37.49
C THR A 108 32.48 15.72 -36.71
N MET A 109 32.34 15.72 -35.39
CA MET A 109 32.88 16.73 -34.50
C MET A 109 34.38 16.59 -34.41
N GLN A 110 35.00 15.41 -34.51
CA GLN A 110 36.45 15.25 -34.61
C GLN A 110 36.99 15.84 -35.92
N ALA A 111 36.20 15.75 -37.01
CA ALA A 111 36.47 16.47 -38.25
C ALA A 111 36.29 18.00 -38.12
N VAL A 112 35.38 18.46 -37.24
CA VAL A 112 35.12 19.88 -36.93
C VAL A 112 35.98 20.43 -35.78
N ASN A 113 36.52 19.60 -34.89
CA ASN A 113 37.31 19.90 -33.69
C ASN A 113 38.74 20.29 -34.05
N LYS A 114 39.10 20.13 -35.33
CA LYS A 114 40.19 20.89 -35.96
C LYS A 114 39.93 22.41 -35.98
N LYS A 115 38.72 22.86 -35.62
CA LYS A 115 38.25 24.26 -35.59
C LYS A 115 37.36 24.63 -34.38
N MET A 116 37.25 23.81 -33.34
CA MET A 116 36.32 24.10 -32.22
C MET A 116 37.03 24.26 -30.86
N ASP A 117 36.45 25.09 -30.00
CA ASP A 117 37.07 25.64 -28.78
C ASP A 117 36.89 24.70 -27.55
N PRO A 118 37.99 24.20 -26.95
CA PRO A 118 37.95 23.19 -25.89
C PRO A 118 37.29 23.62 -24.57
N GLN A 119 37.15 24.93 -24.29
CA GLN A 119 36.61 25.38 -23.01
C GLN A 119 35.11 25.07 -22.80
N LYS A 120 34.29 25.12 -23.86
CA LYS A 120 32.84 24.85 -23.74
C LYS A 120 32.55 23.36 -23.49
N THR A 121 33.37 22.46 -24.00
CA THR A 121 33.20 21.01 -23.82
C THR A 121 33.45 20.60 -22.37
N LEU A 122 34.45 21.21 -21.71
CA LEU A 122 34.75 20.96 -20.30
C LEU A 122 33.59 21.36 -19.38
N GLN A 123 32.94 22.49 -19.68
CA GLN A 123 31.81 23.00 -18.91
C GLN A 123 30.57 22.09 -19.04
N THR A 124 30.29 21.58 -20.24
CA THR A 124 29.21 20.61 -20.46
C THR A 124 29.46 19.29 -19.71
N MET A 125 30.71 18.83 -19.65
CA MET A 125 31.06 17.60 -18.93
C MET A 125 30.90 17.76 -17.42
N GLN A 126 31.26 18.91 -16.85
CA GLN A 126 31.02 19.23 -15.44
C GLN A 126 29.53 19.27 -15.09
N ASN A 127 28.70 19.86 -15.96
CA ASN A 127 27.27 19.91 -15.74
C ASN A 127 26.64 18.52 -15.78
N PHE A 128 27.06 17.66 -16.72
CA PHE A 128 26.61 16.27 -16.78
C PHE A 128 26.97 15.49 -15.50
N GLN A 129 28.20 15.64 -14.99
CA GLN A 129 28.61 14.99 -13.74
C GLN A 129 27.77 15.43 -12.54
N LYS A 130 27.47 16.73 -12.43
CA LYS A 130 26.60 17.27 -11.37
C LYS A 130 25.18 16.71 -11.43
N GLU A 131 24.62 16.62 -12.63
CA GLU A 131 23.25 16.15 -12.83
C GLU A 131 23.12 14.65 -12.59
N ASN A 132 24.15 13.88 -12.98
CA ASN A 132 24.22 12.45 -12.70
C ASN A 132 24.37 12.15 -11.19
N ALA A 133 25.20 12.92 -10.47
CA ALA A 133 25.33 12.79 -9.01
C ALA A 133 24.04 13.16 -8.27
N LYS A 134 23.31 14.17 -8.76
CA LYS A 134 22.00 14.54 -8.20
C LYS A 134 20.98 13.40 -8.37
N MET A 135 21.01 12.71 -9.51
CA MET A 135 20.14 11.57 -9.79
C MET A 135 20.42 10.39 -8.83
N GLU A 136 21.70 10.09 -8.60
CA GLU A 136 22.15 9.00 -7.72
C GLU A 136 21.68 9.24 -6.26
N MET A 137 21.82 10.47 -5.76
CA MET A 137 21.34 10.84 -4.41
C MET A 137 19.81 10.74 -4.26
N THR A 138 19.03 11.05 -5.31
CA THR A 138 17.58 10.83 -5.27
C THR A 138 17.17 9.36 -5.31
N GLU A 139 17.99 8.50 -5.93
CA GLU A 139 17.75 7.06 -5.95
C GLU A 139 18.05 6.44 -4.58
N GLU A 140 19.10 6.89 -3.91
CA GLU A 140 19.46 6.49 -2.54
C GLU A 140 18.35 6.87 -1.54
N MET A 141 17.88 8.12 -1.55
CA MET A 141 16.79 8.58 -0.67
C MET A 141 15.47 7.84 -0.92
N MET A 142 15.20 7.44 -2.17
CA MET A 142 14.02 6.64 -2.51
C MET A 142 14.16 5.20 -1.99
N ASN A 143 15.36 4.62 -2.03
CA ASN A 143 15.61 3.28 -1.48
C ASN A 143 15.53 3.27 0.04
N ASP A 144 16.09 4.27 0.73
CA ASP A 144 16.00 4.39 2.19
C ASP A 144 14.54 4.48 2.67
N THR A 145 13.73 5.28 1.97
CA THR A 145 12.28 5.38 2.29
C THR A 145 11.55 4.06 2.04
N LEU A 146 11.99 3.27 1.06
CA LEU A 146 11.41 1.95 0.79
C LEU A 146 11.86 0.92 1.83
N ASP A 147 13.11 0.97 2.28
CA ASP A 147 13.66 0.05 3.27
C ASP A 147 13.08 0.32 4.67
N ASP A 148 12.87 1.58 5.06
CA ASP A 148 12.15 1.95 6.29
C ASP A 148 10.71 1.38 6.32
N ILE A 149 10.03 1.32 5.16
CA ILE A 149 8.70 0.71 5.04
C ILE A 149 8.76 -0.82 5.20
N PHE A 150 9.91 -1.45 4.94
CA PHE A 150 10.10 -2.88 5.09
C PHE A 150 10.61 -3.29 6.47
N GLU A 151 11.30 -2.41 7.20
CA GLU A 151 11.96 -2.73 8.46
C GLU A 151 11.00 -2.80 9.66
N ASP A 152 9.78 -2.23 9.57
CA ASP A 152 8.72 -2.34 10.60
C ASP A 152 8.04 -3.74 10.65
N SER A 153 8.73 -4.78 10.19
CA SER A 153 8.22 -6.15 10.12
C SER A 153 8.63 -7.01 11.33
N GLY A 154 8.87 -6.37 12.48
CA GLY A 154 9.46 -6.99 13.66
C GLY A 154 8.55 -7.28 14.85
N ASP A 155 7.23 -7.09 14.76
CA ASP A 155 6.36 -7.28 15.95
C ASP A 155 5.72 -8.68 15.98
N GLU A 156 6.36 -9.60 16.69
CA GLU A 156 5.93 -11.00 16.90
C GLU A 156 5.25 -11.26 18.25
N GLU A 157 5.15 -10.29 19.17
CA GLU A 157 4.72 -10.58 20.55
C GLU A 157 3.22 -10.47 20.88
N GLU A 158 2.36 -9.87 20.04
CA GLU A 158 0.93 -9.68 20.38
C GLU A 158 -0.04 -10.64 19.66
N SER A 159 0.24 -11.94 19.67
CA SER A 159 -0.62 -12.93 18.96
C SER A 159 -2.08 -13.00 19.47
N HIS A 160 -2.38 -12.54 20.69
CA HIS A 160 -3.76 -12.51 21.20
C HIS A 160 -4.48 -11.22 20.83
N ASP A 161 -3.80 -10.08 20.87
CA ASP A 161 -4.38 -8.80 20.47
C ASP A 161 -4.60 -8.75 18.97
N ILE A 162 -3.71 -9.34 18.17
CA ILE A 162 -3.91 -9.56 16.73
C ILE A 162 -5.21 -10.33 16.45
N VAL A 163 -5.52 -11.37 17.23
CA VAL A 163 -6.75 -12.14 17.03
C VAL A 163 -7.97 -11.31 17.36
N ASN A 164 -7.96 -10.59 18.49
CA ASN A 164 -9.07 -9.73 18.86
C ASN A 164 -9.27 -8.61 17.84
N GLN A 165 -8.20 -7.96 17.39
CA GLN A 165 -8.23 -6.95 16.35
C GLN A 165 -8.81 -7.50 15.04
N VAL A 166 -8.35 -8.68 14.59
CA VAL A 166 -8.86 -9.31 13.37
C VAL A 166 -10.34 -9.66 13.53
N LEU A 167 -10.78 -10.16 14.68
CA LEU A 167 -12.19 -10.48 14.93
C LEU A 167 -13.09 -9.24 14.96
N ASP A 168 -12.59 -8.15 15.56
CA ASP A 168 -13.27 -6.85 15.60
C ASP A 168 -13.38 -6.24 14.20
N GLU A 169 -12.30 -6.25 13.41
CA GLU A 169 -12.29 -5.79 12.00
C GLU A 169 -13.26 -6.60 11.13
N ILE A 170 -13.36 -7.91 11.38
CA ILE A 170 -14.24 -8.82 10.64
C ILE A 170 -15.72 -8.65 11.07
N GLY A 171 -15.98 -7.88 12.14
CA GLY A 171 -17.31 -7.61 12.68
C GLY A 171 -17.91 -8.78 13.46
N ILE A 172 -17.07 -9.66 13.98
CA ILE A 172 -17.50 -10.71 14.92
C ILE A 172 -17.35 -10.11 16.31
N GLU A 173 -18.31 -9.29 16.71
CA GLU A 173 -18.47 -9.04 18.14
C GLU A 173 -18.67 -10.41 18.79
N ILE A 174 -17.64 -10.87 19.51
CA ILE A 174 -17.72 -12.05 20.35
C ILE A 174 -19.00 -11.89 21.15
N SER A 175 -20.00 -12.73 20.89
CA SER A 175 -21.37 -12.58 21.40
C SER A 175 -21.48 -12.55 22.93
N GLY A 176 -20.35 -12.65 23.64
CA GLY A 176 -20.24 -12.45 25.08
C GLY A 176 -20.32 -10.99 25.56
N LYS A 177 -20.12 -9.96 24.72
CA LYS A 177 -20.23 -8.55 25.19
C LYS A 177 -21.66 -7.99 25.16
N MET A 178 -22.57 -8.54 24.34
CA MET A 178 -24.01 -8.16 24.36
C MET A 178 -24.85 -9.00 25.34
N ALA A 179 -24.38 -10.17 25.78
CA ALA A 179 -25.11 -11.00 26.75
C ALA A 179 -25.18 -10.39 28.17
N HIS A 180 -24.51 -9.25 28.40
CA HIS A 180 -24.51 -8.53 29.68
C HIS A 180 -25.32 -7.23 29.67
N ALA A 181 -26.05 -6.93 28.59
CA ALA A 181 -27.07 -5.89 28.66
C ALA A 181 -28.26 -6.42 29.48
N PRO A 182 -28.66 -5.79 30.59
CA PRO A 182 -29.78 -6.26 31.39
C PRO A 182 -31.04 -6.29 30.52
N SER A 183 -31.56 -7.49 30.28
CA SER A 183 -32.84 -7.68 29.62
C SER A 183 -33.91 -7.06 30.49
N ALA A 184 -34.36 -5.85 30.15
CA ALA A 184 -35.55 -5.26 30.74
C ALA A 184 -36.73 -6.19 30.45
N ASN A 185 -37.21 -6.88 31.49
CA ASN A 185 -38.41 -7.69 31.50
C ASN A 185 -39.57 -6.90 30.86
N ARG A 186 -39.98 -7.32 29.66
CA ARG A 186 -41.24 -6.86 29.05
C ARG A 186 -42.40 -7.63 29.66
N THR A 187 -42.82 -7.21 30.84
CA THR A 187 -44.14 -7.52 31.36
C THR A 187 -45.15 -6.68 30.58
N LYS A 188 -46.00 -7.33 29.78
CA LYS A 188 -47.16 -6.69 29.14
C LYS A 188 -48.13 -6.18 30.21
N PRO A 189 -48.82 -5.05 29.97
CA PRO A 189 -50.27 -5.09 30.15
C PRO A 189 -51.04 -4.62 28.90
N ALA A 190 -52.29 -5.06 28.86
CA ALA A 190 -53.27 -4.83 27.82
C ALA A 190 -53.78 -3.38 27.76
N ALA A 191 -54.48 -3.10 26.66
CA ALA A 191 -54.96 -1.82 26.14
C ALA A 191 -55.79 -0.93 27.09
N ALA A 192 -55.60 0.39 26.97
CA ALA A 192 -56.69 1.40 26.92
C ALA A 192 -56.16 2.79 26.48
N ALA A 193 -56.81 3.32 25.43
CA ALA A 193 -57.06 4.72 25.02
C ALA A 193 -56.22 5.92 25.53
N SER A 194 -55.63 6.63 24.55
CA SER A 194 -55.56 8.11 24.37
C SER A 194 -55.54 9.06 25.59
N THR A 195 -54.46 9.83 25.72
CA THR A 195 -54.48 11.32 25.63
C THR A 195 -53.05 11.88 25.73
N SER A 196 -52.78 12.86 24.88
CA SER A 196 -51.59 13.72 24.85
C SER A 196 -51.33 14.43 26.18
N LYS A 197 -50.08 14.43 26.66
CA LYS A 197 -49.44 15.57 27.33
C LYS A 197 -47.93 15.34 27.44
N ALA A 198 -47.18 16.25 26.83
CA ALA A 198 -45.80 16.53 27.18
C ALA A 198 -45.84 17.30 28.50
N ASP A 199 -45.17 16.80 29.55
CA ASP A 199 -44.89 17.59 30.75
C ASP A 199 -43.40 17.94 30.73
N GLY A 200 -43.16 19.17 30.26
CA GLY A 200 -41.95 19.91 30.55
C GLY A 200 -41.90 20.24 32.04
N ILE A 201 -40.68 20.38 32.52
CA ILE A 201 -40.33 20.82 33.87
C ILE A 201 -41.12 22.11 34.16
N SER A 202 -41.96 22.08 35.20
CA SER A 202 -42.81 23.21 35.58
C SER A 202 -41.98 24.37 36.11
N ASP A 203 -42.31 25.59 35.69
CA ASP A 203 -41.63 26.85 36.05
C ASP A 203 -41.45 27.05 37.58
N GLU A 204 -42.35 26.49 38.40
CA GLU A 204 -42.22 26.48 39.87
C GLU A 204 -40.98 25.74 40.39
N GLU A 205 -40.55 24.67 39.70
CA GLU A 205 -39.38 23.88 40.12
C GLU A 205 -38.07 24.60 39.75
N ILE A 206 -38.07 25.34 38.64
CA ILE A 206 -36.94 26.16 38.19
C ILE A 206 -36.76 27.38 39.12
N GLU A 207 -37.86 28.03 39.50
CA GLU A 207 -37.84 29.18 40.41
C GLU A 207 -37.38 28.77 41.82
N ARG A 208 -37.73 27.56 42.25
CA ARG A 208 -37.27 26.98 43.52
C ARG A 208 -35.78 26.66 43.52
N GLN A 209 -35.23 26.21 42.39
CA GLN A 209 -33.79 25.94 42.24
C GLN A 209 -32.94 27.22 42.15
N LEU A 210 -33.45 28.28 41.52
CA LEU A 210 -32.77 29.58 41.47
C LEU A 210 -32.66 30.23 42.85
N LYS A 211 -33.74 30.16 43.65
CA LYS A 211 -33.76 30.67 45.02
C LYS A 211 -32.84 29.89 45.97
N ALA A 212 -32.67 28.60 45.74
CA ALA A 212 -31.78 27.74 46.53
C ALA A 212 -30.28 28.02 46.26
N LEU A 213 -29.95 28.64 45.12
CA LEU A 213 -28.58 28.98 44.74
C LEU A 213 -28.19 30.43 45.10
N GLY A 214 -29.09 31.19 45.74
CA GLY A 214 -28.78 32.52 46.28
C GLY A 214 -28.47 33.58 45.21
N VAL A 215 -29.03 33.42 44.01
CA VAL A 215 -29.00 34.45 42.97
C VAL A 215 -30.36 35.14 43.01
N ASP A 216 -30.41 36.33 43.60
CA ASP A 216 -31.56 37.25 43.48
C ASP A 216 -31.70 37.77 42.03
#